data_AF-A0A7C2FK81-F1
#
_entry.id   AF-A0A7C2FK81-F1
#
_cell.length_a   1.000
_cell.length_b   1.000
_cell.length_c   1.000
_cell.angle_alpha   90.00
_cell.angle_beta   90.00
_cell.angle_gamma   90.00
#
_symmetry.space_group_name_H-M   'P 1'
#
loop_
_entity.id
_entity.type
_entity.pdbx_description
1 polymer ?
#
loop_
_entity_poly.entity_id
_entity_poly.type
_entity_poly.pdbx_seq_one_letter_code
_entity_poly.pdbx_strand_id
1 'polypeptide(L)' 'MYEQWCGDHGYKPKNDTNVGIQIRKLWPQIEKKQLRQGGDRNRYYVKLKLKNDSEFYDEI' A
#
# COMPACT_ATOMS: atom_id res chain seq x y z
N MET A 1 -1.85 -3.78 7.73
CA MET A 1 -2.29 -2.52 7.08
C MET A 1 -3.13 -2.72 5.82
N TYR A 2 -2.75 -3.53 4.81
CA TYR A 2 -3.68 -3.88 3.69
C TYR A 2 -4.58 -5.08 4.02
N GLU A 3 -3.98 -6.19 4.43
CA GLU A 3 -4.70 -7.44 4.71
C GLU A 3 -5.71 -7.28 5.85
N GLN A 4 -5.34 -6.53 6.88
CA GLN A 4 -6.21 -6.23 8.02
C GLN A 4 -7.42 -5.40 7.60
N TRP A 5 -7.22 -4.31 6.84
CA TRP A 5 -8.32 -3.51 6.30
C TRP A 5 -9.25 -4.35 5.41
N CYS A 6 -8.70 -5.26 4.59
CA CYS A 6 -9.51 -6.20 3.83
C CYS A 6 -10.35 -7.10 4.74
N GLY A 7 -9.77 -7.63 5.81
CA GLY A 7 -10.49 -8.44 6.81
C GLY A 7 -11.64 -7.67 7.46
N ASP A 8 -11.38 -6.44 7.90
CA ASP A 8 -12.37 -5.59 8.58
C ASP A 8 -13.56 -5.24 7.68
N HIS A 9 -13.36 -5.20 6.36
CA HIS A 9 -14.38 -4.86 5.36
C HIS A 9 -14.93 -6.06 4.58
N GLY A 10 -14.60 -7.29 4.99
CA GLY A 10 -15.11 -8.52 4.35
C GLY A 10 -14.54 -8.79 2.95
N TYR A 11 -13.42 -8.17 2.59
CA TYR A 11 -12.72 -8.39 1.32
C TYR A 11 -11.66 -9.48 1.43
N LYS A 12 -11.46 -10.23 0.33
CA LYS A 12 -10.33 -11.14 0.20
C LYS A 12 -9.07 -10.39 -0.27
N PRO A 13 -7.96 -10.43 0.47
CA PRO A 13 -6.73 -9.76 0.05
C PRO A 13 -6.20 -10.37 -1.24
N LYS A 14 -5.73 -9.50 -2.14
CA LYS A 14 -5.02 -9.90 -3.36
C LYS A 14 -3.57 -10.22 -3.00
N ASN A 15 -2.94 -11.10 -3.79
CA ASN A 15 -1.49 -11.32 -3.69
C ASN A 15 -0.69 -10.07 -4.09
N ASP A 16 0.58 -10.02 -3.67
CA ASP A 16 1.48 -8.86 -3.90
C ASP A 16 1.56 -8.41 -5.35
N THR A 17 1.57 -9.36 -6.30
CA THR A 17 1.61 -9.06 -7.73
C THR A 17 0.37 -8.27 -8.16
N ASN A 18 -0.81 -8.75 -7.78
CA ASN A 18 -2.08 -8.11 -8.13
C ASN A 18 -2.28 -6.79 -7.40
N VAL A 19 -1.88 -6.70 -6.13
CA VAL A 19 -1.84 -5.42 -5.39
C VAL A 19 -0.94 -4.43 -6.12
N GLY A 20 0.25 -4.85 -6.56
CA GLY A 20 1.17 -4.00 -7.30
C GLY A 20 0.65 -3.52 -8.66
N ILE A 21 -0.16 -4.32 -9.36
CA ILE A 21 -0.85 -3.89 -10.58
C ILE A 21 -1.86 -2.78 -10.26
N GLN A 22 -2.68 -2.95 -9.21
CA GLN A 22 -3.67 -1.94 -8.84
C GLN A 22 -3.02 -0.63 -8.38
N ILE A 23 -1.95 -0.71 -7.59
CA ILE A 23 -1.18 0.46 -7.16
C ILE A 23 -0.67 1.26 -8.36
N ARG A 24 -0.14 0.59 -9.40
CA ARG A 24 0.31 1.28 -10.63
C ARG A 24 -0.83 1.88 -11.44
N LYS A 25 -2.04 1.31 -11.39
CA LYS A 25 -3.22 1.89 -12.03
C LYS A 25 -3.66 3.18 -11.33
N LEU A 26 -3.64 3.18 -10.00
CA LEU A 26 -4.01 4.33 -9.18
C LEU A 26 -2.94 5.44 -9.20
N TRP A 27 -1.66 5.05 -9.19
CA TRP A 27 -0.53 5.97 -9.24
C TRP A 27 0.44 5.55 -10.36
N PRO A 28 0.20 5.95 -11.63
CA PRO A 28 1.02 5.53 -12.77
C PRO A 28 2.50 5.93 -12.69
N GLN A 29 2.79 7.07 -12.04
CA GLN A 29 4.16 7.58 -11.88
C GLN A 29 4.90 7.02 -10.66
N ILE A 30 4.34 5.99 -10.02
CA ILE A 30 4.92 5.43 -8.81
C ILE A 30 6.19 4.62 -9.11
N GLU A 31 7.25 4.89 -8.36
CA GLU A 31 8.52 4.18 -8.49
C GLU A 31 8.61 3.08 -7.42
N LYS A 32 9.28 1.97 -7.74
CA LYS A 32 9.70 0.97 -6.75
C LYS A 32 11.21 1.09 -6.56
N LYS A 33 11.67 1.24 -5.32
CA LYS A 33 13.09 1.13 -4.98
C LYS A 33 13.32 -0.09 -4.11
N GLN A 34 14.52 -0.65 -4.22
CA GLN A 34 14.98 -1.72 -3.37
C GLN A 34 16.05 -1.15 -2.45
N LEU A 35 15.81 -1.21 -1.14
CA LEU A 35 16.82 -0.87 -0.15
C LEU A 35 17.56 -2.14 0.20
N ARG A 36 18.88 -2.04 0.30
CA ARG A 36 19.68 -3.05 0.98
C ARG A 36 20.17 -2.42 2.27
N GLN A 37 19.76 -3.00 3.39
CA GLN A 37 20.24 -2.60 4.70
C GLN A 37 20.69 -3.88 5.41
N GLY A 38 22.00 -4.11 5.45
CA GLY A 38 22.56 -5.40 5.86
C GLY A 38 22.24 -6.54 4.87
N GLY A 39 21.92 -7.72 5.42
CA GLY A 39 21.54 -8.92 4.65
C GLY A 39 20.13 -8.86 4.04
N ASP A 40 19.30 -7.91 4.49
CA ASP A 40 17.91 -7.82 4.09
C ASP A 40 17.71 -7.00 2.81
N ARG A 41 16.76 -7.46 1.99
CA ARG A 41 16.40 -6.84 0.71
C ARG A 41 14.93 -6.45 0.74
N ASN A 42 14.65 -5.22 1.13
CA ASN A 42 13.29 -4.70 1.20
C ASN A 42 12.96 -3.89 -0.05
N ARG A 43 11.76 -4.10 -0.60
CA ARG A 43 11.23 -3.33 -1.73
C ARG A 43 10.13 -2.39 -1.21
N TYR A 44 10.20 -1.14 -1.62
CA TYR A 44 9.24 -0.11 -1.21
C TYR A 44 8.80 0.72 -2.41
N TYR A 45 7.56 1.18 -2.36
CA TYR A 45 7.07 2.20 -3.28
C TYR A 45 7.55 3.57 -2.81
N VAL A 46 8.09 4.35 -3.73
CA VAL A 46 8.61 5.70 -3.47
C VAL A 46 7.52 6.72 -3.80
N LYS A 47 7.53 7.85 -3.10
CA LYS A 47 6.58 8.97 -3.29
C LYS A 47 5.14 8.65 -2.87
N LEU A 48 4.89 7.52 -2.20
CA LEU A 48 3.69 7.33 -1.39
C LEU A 48 3.95 7.82 0.03
N LYS A 49 2.99 8.56 0.56
CA LYS A 49 2.93 8.92 1.97
C LYS A 49 1.60 8.44 2.52
N LEU A 50 1.61 8.00 3.77
CA LEU A 50 0.37 7.76 4.48
C LEU A 50 -0.32 9.10 4.70
N LYS A 51 -1.59 9.18 4.32
CA LYS A 51 -2.45 10.29 4.72
C LYS A 51 -2.94 9.96 6.13
N ASN A 52 -2.98 10.96 7.02
CA ASN A 52 -3.66 10.78 8.30
C ASN A 52 -5.16 10.65 8.05
N ASP A 53 -5.82 9.73 8.74
CA ASP A 53 -7.25 9.40 8.58
C ASP A 53 -8.22 10.52 9.03
N SER A 54 -7.72 11.72 9.34
CA SER A 54 -8.49 12.83 9.92
C SER A 54 -9.51 13.48 8.99
N GLU A 55 -9.80 12.91 7.82
CA GLU A 55 -10.84 13.39 6.90
C GLU A 55 -11.99 12.39 6.72
N PHE A 56 -11.99 11.24 7.41
CA PHE A 56 -13.03 10.21 7.27
C PHE A 56 -13.93 10.03 8.51
N TYR A 57 -13.71 10.81 9.58
CA TYR A 57 -14.49 10.75 10.83
C TYR A 57 -15.25 12.04 11.16
N ASP A 58 -15.63 12.84 10.15
CA ASP A 58 -16.51 14.01 10.34
C ASP A 58 -17.98 13.72 10.00
N GLU A 59 -18.42 12.46 10.03
CA GLU A 59 -19.86 12.12 9.99
C GLU A 59 -20.18 10.97 10.95
N ILE A 60 -20.60 11.34 12.17
CA ILE A 60 -21.81 10.95 12.94
C ILE A 60 -21.59 11.24 14.43
#